data_AF-A0A523RE04-F1
#
_entry.id   AF-A0A523RE04-F1
#
_cell.length_a   1.000
_cell.length_b   1.000
_cell.length_c   1.000
_cell.angle_alpha   90.00
_cell.angle_beta   90.00
_cell.angle_gamma   90.00
#
_symmetry.space_group_name_H-M   'P 1'
#
loop_
_entity.id
_entity.type
_entity.pdbx_description
1 polymer ?
#
loop_
_entity_poly.entity_id
_entity_poly.type
_entity_poly.pdbx_seq_one_letter_code
_entity_poly.pdbx_strand_id
1 'polypeptide(L)'
;MSTPDNLQSIVCNIIKEYLKKKPFFSIEDIVTFISYRVRANPNLNRNSIELIIKNLIKKRILIPGTKLMKNNIIEHPIRNEIYNYVRKNPSNINDIMKAINIG
;
A
#
# COMPACT_ATOMS: atom_id res chain seq x y z
N MET A 1 -2.32 -20.86 27.11
CA MET A 1 -1.28 -19.98 26.54
C MET A 1 -1.31 -20.14 25.03
N SER A 2 -1.48 -19.06 24.26
CA SER A 2 -1.48 -19.13 22.79
C SER A 2 -0.03 -19.11 22.30
N THR A 3 0.38 -20.06 21.48
CA THR A 3 1.73 -20.05 20.88
C THR A 3 1.84 -18.96 19.80
N PRO A 4 3.03 -18.39 19.54
CA PRO A 4 3.24 -17.36 18.53
C PRO A 4 2.72 -17.75 17.13
N ASP A 5 2.87 -19.02 16.74
CA ASP A 5 2.39 -19.54 15.45
C ASP A 5 0.85 -19.55 15.35
N ASN A 6 0.16 -19.79 16.47
CA ASN A 6 -1.30 -19.75 16.52
C ASN A 6 -1.83 -18.31 16.34
N LEU A 7 -1.16 -17.33 16.94
CA LEU A 7 -1.52 -15.92 16.80
C LEU A 7 -1.37 -15.43 15.36
N GLN A 8 -0.28 -15.80 14.68
CA GLN A 8 -0.08 -15.47 13.28
C GLN A 8 -1.16 -16.13 12.39
N SER A 9 -1.53 -17.38 12.65
CA SER A 9 -2.59 -18.07 11.91
C SER A 9 -3.94 -17.37 12.02
N ILE A 10 -4.33 -16.95 13.24
CA ILE A 10 -5.56 -16.18 13.48
C ILE A 10 -5.57 -14.90 12.64
N VAL A 11 -4.48 -14.13 12.70
CA VAL A 11 -4.36 -12.87 11.96
C VAL A 11 -4.41 -13.12 10.44
N CYS A 12 -3.72 -14.15 9.94
CA CYS A 12 -3.75 -14.53 8.52
C CYS A 12 -5.17 -14.89 8.03
N ASN A 13 -5.96 -15.60 8.85
CA ASN A 13 -7.34 -15.94 8.47
C ASN A 13 -8.22 -14.69 8.36
N ILE A 14 -8.09 -13.75 9.30
CA ILE A 14 -8.82 -12.47 9.27
C ILE A 14 -8.39 -11.63 8.05
N ILE A 15 -7.09 -11.60 7.73
CA ILE A 15 -6.57 -10.94 6.54
C ILE A 15 -7.21 -11.54 5.28
N LYS A 16 -7.26 -12.87 5.15
CA LYS A 16 -7.90 -13.53 4.00
C LYS A 16 -9.38 -13.13 3.85
N GLU A 17 -10.13 -13.05 4.95
CA GLU A 17 -11.51 -12.56 4.92
C GLU A 17 -11.62 -11.11 4.45
N TYR A 18 -10.72 -10.25 4.95
CA TYR A 18 -10.67 -8.84 4.59
C TYR A 18 -10.38 -8.65 3.10
N LEU A 19 -9.38 -9.35 2.57
CA LEU A 19 -8.95 -9.27 1.17
C LEU A 19 -10.02 -9.73 0.18
N LYS A 20 -10.90 -10.68 0.56
CA LYS A 20 -12.04 -11.08 -0.28
C LYS A 20 -13.00 -9.92 -0.58
N LYS A 21 -13.10 -8.95 0.32
CA LYS A 21 -14.00 -7.78 0.19
C LYS A 21 -13.26 -6.55 -0.30
N LYS A 22 -12.02 -6.34 0.15
CA LYS A 22 -11.22 -5.16 -0.11
C LYS A 22 -9.78 -5.58 -0.46
N PRO A 23 -9.48 -5.84 -1.74
CA PRO A 23 -8.16 -6.31 -2.17
C PRO A 23 -7.06 -5.23 -2.02
N PHE A 24 -7.44 -3.95 -1.98
CA PHE A 24 -6.53 -2.82 -1.80
C PHE A 24 -6.83 -2.07 -0.50
N PHE A 25 -5.81 -1.87 0.34
CA PHE A 25 -5.97 -1.31 1.67
C PHE A 25 -4.70 -0.60 2.15
N SER A 26 -4.85 0.33 3.09
CA SER A 26 -3.73 0.89 3.85
C SER A 26 -3.39 -0.04 5.01
N ILE A 27 -2.14 0.02 5.50
CA ILE A 27 -1.73 -0.74 6.70
C ILE A 27 -2.63 -0.37 7.90
N GLU A 28 -2.95 0.91 8.05
CA GLU A 28 -3.80 1.41 9.13
C GLU A 28 -5.23 0.84 9.08
N ASP A 29 -5.82 0.77 7.88
CA ASP A 29 -7.18 0.23 7.69
C ASP A 29 -7.25 -1.24 8.12
N ILE A 30 -6.28 -2.05 7.66
CA ILE A 30 -6.28 -3.49 7.93
C ILE A 30 -5.92 -3.79 9.39
N VAL A 31 -4.99 -3.03 9.98
CA VAL A 31 -4.66 -3.11 11.42
C VAL A 31 -5.90 -2.83 12.24
N THR A 32 -6.61 -1.73 11.95
CA THR A 32 -7.81 -1.33 12.68
C THR A 32 -8.92 -2.39 12.56
N PHE A 33 -9.11 -2.94 11.36
CA PHE A 33 -10.07 -4.03 11.14
C PHE A 33 -9.74 -5.28 11.96
N ILE A 34 -8.48 -5.72 11.96
CA ILE A 34 -8.04 -6.90 12.72
C ILE A 34 -8.17 -6.63 14.22
N SER A 35 -7.71 -5.47 14.70
CA SER A 35 -7.80 -5.07 16.12
C SER A 35 -9.24 -5.11 16.64
N TYR A 36 -10.21 -4.68 15.82
CA TYR A 36 -11.63 -4.80 16.18
C TYR A 36 -12.08 -6.26 16.32
N ARG A 37 -11.67 -7.13 15.39
CA ARG A 37 -12.04 -8.56 15.37
C ARG A 37 -11.40 -9.37 16.50
N VAL A 38 -10.23 -8.96 16.98
CA VAL A 38 -9.48 -9.69 18.03
C VAL A 38 -9.49 -8.96 19.38
N ARG A 39 -10.39 -7.98 19.58
CA ARG A 39 -10.44 -7.16 20.80
C ARG A 39 -10.49 -7.97 22.11
N ALA A 40 -11.11 -9.16 22.07
CA ALA A 40 -11.21 -10.06 23.23
C ALA A 40 -9.94 -10.89 23.47
N ASN A 41 -8.95 -10.86 22.56
CA ASN A 41 -7.71 -11.62 22.69
C ASN A 41 -6.60 -10.73 23.27
N PRO A 42 -6.20 -10.93 24.55
CA PRO A 42 -5.21 -10.08 25.20
C PRO A 42 -3.80 -10.21 24.60
N ASN A 43 -3.54 -11.26 23.82
CA ASN A 43 -2.23 -11.50 23.20
C ASN A 43 -2.08 -10.80 21.83
N LEU A 44 -3.14 -10.20 21.29
CA LEU A 44 -3.15 -9.51 20.00
C LEU A 44 -3.47 -8.03 20.21
N ASN A 45 -2.42 -7.23 20.42
CA ASN A 45 -2.52 -5.78 20.47
C ASN A 45 -2.17 -5.17 19.09
N ARG A 46 -2.40 -3.87 18.94
CA ARG A 46 -2.16 -3.16 17.68
C ARG A 46 -0.72 -3.34 17.17
N ASN A 47 0.27 -3.28 18.06
CA ASN A 47 1.69 -3.39 17.71
C ASN A 47 2.04 -4.80 17.22
N SER A 48 1.51 -5.85 17.87
CA SER A 48 1.78 -7.23 17.45
C SER A 48 1.11 -7.55 16.11
N ILE A 49 -0.09 -7.02 15.87
CA ILE A 49 -0.78 -7.12 14.57
C ILE A 49 0.03 -6.42 13.47
N GLU A 50 0.52 -5.21 13.72
CA GLU A 50 1.33 -4.46 12.77
C GLU A 50 2.65 -5.19 12.44
N LEU A 51 3.30 -5.77 13.46
CA LEU A 51 4.51 -6.57 13.26
C LEU A 51 4.23 -7.82 12.39
N ILE A 52 3.11 -8.51 12.61
CA ILE A 52 2.70 -9.64 11.78
C ILE A 52 2.51 -9.19 10.33
N ILE A 53 1.80 -8.08 10.09
CA ILE A 53 1.58 -7.55 8.74
C ILE A 53 2.91 -7.18 8.07
N LYS A 54 3.80 -6.47 8.77
CA LYS A 54 5.14 -6.13 8.24
C LYS A 54 5.94 -7.38 7.89
N ASN A 55 5.86 -8.44 8.71
CA ASN A 55 6.49 -9.72 8.41
C ASN A 55 5.89 -10.39 7.17
N LEU A 56 4.57 -10.33 6.98
CA LEU A 56 3.92 -10.85 5.77
C LEU A 56 4.33 -10.08 4.51
N ILE A 57 4.50 -8.75 4.63
CA ILE A 57 5.04 -7.91 3.55
C ILE A 57 6.48 -8.29 3.22
N LYS A 58 7.33 -8.43 4.23
CA LYS A 58 8.73 -8.86 4.08
C LYS A 58 8.83 -10.24 3.40
N LYS A 59 7.91 -11.16 3.71
CA LYS A 59 7.80 -12.49 3.10
C LYS A 59 7.13 -12.48 1.71
N ARG A 60 6.73 -11.31 1.19
CA ARG A 60 5.98 -11.14 -0.08
C ARG A 60 4.65 -11.90 -0.13
N ILE A 61 4.07 -12.23 1.03
CA ILE A 61 2.72 -12.81 1.13
C ILE A 61 1.68 -11.70 0.96
N LEU A 62 1.94 -10.52 1.53
CA LEU A 62 1.23 -9.29 1.23
C LEU A 62 2.12 -8.43 0.34
N ILE A 63 1.58 -7.97 -0.78
CA ILE A 63 2.31 -7.11 -1.70
C ILE A 63 1.88 -5.67 -1.40
N PRO A 64 2.81 -4.74 -1.12
CA PRO A 64 2.48 -3.34 -1.00
C PRO A 64 1.97 -2.86 -2.36
N GLY A 65 0.67 -2.56 -2.44
CA GLY A 65 0.07 -2.02 -3.65
C GLY A 65 0.55 -0.59 -3.87
N THR A 66 1.11 -0.30 -5.04
CA THR A 66 1.25 1.08 -5.50
C THR A 66 -0.04 1.46 -6.19
N LYS A 67 -0.88 2.27 -5.54
CA LYS A 67 -1.89 3.00 -6.30
C LYS A 67 -1.10 4.04 -7.07
N LEU A 68 -1.00 3.94 -8.39
CA LEU A 68 -0.48 5.02 -9.24
C LEU A 68 -1.40 6.22 -9.09
N MET A 69 -1.22 6.98 -8.00
CA MET A 69 -1.94 8.22 -7.80
C MET A 69 -1.22 9.31 -8.56
N LYS A 70 -1.98 10.28 -9.07
CA LYS A 70 -1.43 11.47 -9.74
C LYS A 70 -0.30 12.09 -8.92
N ASN A 71 -0.48 12.19 -7.60
CA ASN A 71 0.51 12.75 -6.67
C ASN A 71 1.82 11.95 -6.70
N ASN A 72 1.78 10.62 -6.69
CA ASN A 72 3.00 9.80 -6.78
C ASN A 72 3.69 9.89 -8.16
N ILE A 73 2.95 10.24 -9.22
CA ILE A 73 3.51 10.43 -10.55
C ILE A 73 4.20 11.79 -10.64
N ILE A 74 3.58 12.86 -10.13
CA ILE A 74 4.11 14.23 -10.17
C ILE A 74 5.11 14.53 -9.03
N GLU A 75 5.30 13.65 -8.06
CA GLU A 75 6.37 13.75 -7.05
C GLU A 75 7.76 13.73 -7.70
N HIS A 76 7.92 13.04 -8.84
CA HIS A 76 9.18 13.05 -9.56
C HIS A 76 9.35 14.36 -10.34
N PRO A 77 10.44 15.13 -10.13
CA PRO A 77 10.62 16.47 -10.72
C PRO A 77 10.40 16.52 -12.23
N ILE A 78 11.05 15.60 -12.96
CA ILE A 78 10.93 15.49 -14.43
C ILE A 78 9.49 15.18 -14.86
N ARG A 79 8.78 14.29 -14.13
CA ARG A 79 7.40 13.93 -14.49
C ARG A 79 6.43 15.07 -14.20
N ASN A 80 6.68 15.85 -13.15
CA ASN A 80 5.92 17.07 -12.87
C ASN A 80 6.11 18.10 -13.97
N GLU A 81 7.35 18.26 -14.44
CA GLU A 81 7.68 19.18 -15.53
C GLU A 81 6.98 18.79 -16.83
N ILE A 82 7.03 17.51 -17.22
CA ILE A 82 6.24 16.97 -18.34
C ILE A 82 4.75 17.25 -18.14
N TYR A 83 4.20 16.92 -16.97
CA TYR A 83 2.78 17.13 -16.68
C TYR A 83 2.37 18.60 -16.83
N ASN A 84 3.16 19.53 -16.27
CA ASN A 84 2.86 20.96 -16.32
C ASN A 84 3.02 21.54 -17.72
N TYR A 85 4.01 21.06 -18.48
CA TYR A 85 4.21 21.48 -19.86
C TYR A 85 3.06 21.01 -20.74
N VAL A 86 2.71 19.71 -20.72
CA VAL A 86 1.62 19.14 -21.52
C VAL A 86 0.28 19.79 -21.19
N ARG A 87 0.04 20.10 -19.90
CA ARG A 87 -1.18 20.78 -19.47
C ARG A 87 -1.33 22.18 -20.09
N LYS A 88 -0.24 22.89 -20.34
CA LYS A 88 -0.24 24.23 -20.96
C LYS A 88 -0.14 24.17 -22.49
N ASN A 89 0.61 23.20 -23.00
CA ASN A 89 0.97 23.04 -24.41
C ASN A 89 0.75 21.59 -24.84
N PRO A 90 -0.50 21.17 -25.10
CA PRO A 90 -0.75 19.84 -25.63
C PRO A 90 -0.11 19.72 -27.02
N SER A 91 0.86 18.81 -27.17
CA SER A 91 1.54 18.53 -28.45
C SER A 91 1.94 17.05 -28.54
N ASN A 92 2.62 16.68 -29.62
CA ASN A 92 3.20 15.36 -29.80
C ASN A 92 4.41 15.13 -28.88
N ILE A 93 4.79 13.86 -28.70
CA ILE A 93 5.84 13.46 -27.76
C ILE A 93 7.22 14.03 -28.11
N ASN A 94 7.55 14.17 -29.40
CA ASN A 94 8.85 14.68 -29.83
C ASN A 94 9.02 16.15 -29.47
N ASP A 95 7.97 16.96 -29.66
CA ASP A 95 7.99 18.37 -29.31
C ASP A 95 8.07 18.58 -27.79
N ILE A 96 7.34 17.75 -27.02
CA ILE A 96 7.40 17.75 -25.56
C ILE A 96 8.81 17.38 -25.08
N MET A 97 9.41 16.32 -25.65
CA MET A 97 10.74 15.86 -25.27
C MET A 97 11.81 16.90 -25.57
N LYS A 98 11.76 17.55 -26.74
CA LYS A 98 12.66 18.65 -27.10
C LYS A 98 12.49 19.85 -26.19
N ALA A 99 11.26 20.24 -25.88
CA ALA A 99 10.98 21.39 -25.04
C ALA A 99 11.46 21.23 -23.59
N ILE A 100 11.55 19.99 -23.11
CA ILE A 100 11.95 19.67 -21.72
C ILE A 100 13.37 19.09 -21.67
N ASN A 101 14.07 18.95 -22.81
CA ASN A 101 15.43 18.41 -22.90
C ASN A 101 15.57 16.97 -22.31
N ILE A 102 14.60 16.09 -22.56
CA ILE A 102 14.59 14.71 -22.05
C ILE A 102 14.95 13.67 -23.15
N GLY A 103 15.56 14.10 -24.26
CA GLY A 103 15.98 13.21 -25.34
C GLY A 103 16.80 13.91 -26.40
#